data_AF-A0A8H8SAZ3-F1
#
_entry.id   AF-A0A8H8SAZ3-F1
#
_cell.length_a   1.000
_cell.length_b   1.000
_cell.length_c   1.000
_cell.angle_alpha   90.00
_cell.angle_beta   90.00
_cell.angle_gamma   90.00
#
_symmetry.space_group_name_H-M   'P 1'
#
loop_
_entity.id
_entity.type
_entity.pdbx_description
1 polymer ?
#
loop_
_entity_poly.entity_id
_entity_poly.type
_entity_poly.pdbx_seq_one_letter_code
_entity_poly.pdbx_strand_id
1 'polypeptide(L)'
;MGWWGDMGGPKQKGTIQYSLSPWKQRAFAGVLHGYLFNGYTRLAAQAPYFAIPLGTAYAVYVWANKTDAYLNSKAGHIAHHGEH
;
A
#
# COMPACT_ATOMS: atom_id res chain seq x y z
N MET A 1 27.89 -5.90 -11.29
CA MET A 1 28.19 -4.87 -10.28
C MET A 1 29.67 -4.96 -9.97
N GLY A 2 30.42 -3.87 -10.06
CA GLY A 2 31.84 -3.81 -9.68
C GLY A 2 32.10 -2.98 -8.41
N TRP A 3 33.29 -2.39 -8.29
CA TRP A 3 33.73 -1.64 -7.09
C TRP A 3 33.79 -0.12 -7.34
N TRP A 4 34.11 0.66 -6.30
CA TRP A 4 34.43 2.08 -6.45
C TRP A 4 35.50 2.29 -7.53
N GLY A 5 35.17 3.09 -8.55
CA GLY A 5 36.01 3.32 -9.72
C GLY A 5 35.67 2.45 -10.95
N ASP A 6 34.96 1.33 -10.78
CA ASP A 6 34.53 0.45 -11.87
C ASP A 6 33.17 -0.22 -11.55
N MET A 7 32.12 0.59 -11.41
CA MET A 7 30.79 0.05 -11.06
C MET A 7 30.11 -0.72 -12.21
N GLY A 8 30.68 -0.68 -13.43
CA GLY A 8 30.12 -1.33 -14.63
C GLY A 8 28.92 -0.62 -15.25
N GLY A 9 28.68 0.65 -14.90
CA GLY A 9 27.66 1.50 -15.51
C GLY A 9 28.11 2.14 -16.84
N PRO A 10 27.19 2.76 -17.58
CA PRO A 10 27.54 3.51 -18.78
C PRO A 10 28.49 4.66 -18.45
N LYS A 11 29.34 5.05 -19.42
CA LYS A 11 30.22 6.20 -19.27
C LYS A 11 29.39 7.48 -19.12
N GLN A 12 29.63 8.24 -18.05
CA GLN A 12 28.95 9.50 -17.78
C GLN A 12 29.91 10.67 -18.06
N LYS A 13 29.46 11.68 -18.80
CA LYS A 13 30.21 12.92 -19.08
C LYS A 13 29.23 14.09 -19.13
N GLY A 14 29.57 15.21 -18.48
CA GLY A 14 28.78 16.44 -18.51
C GLY A 14 27.74 16.61 -17.38
N THR A 15 27.56 15.61 -16.52
CA THR A 15 26.71 15.74 -15.33
C THR A 15 27.51 16.34 -14.18
N ILE A 16 27.06 17.48 -13.65
CA ILE A 16 27.67 18.16 -12.50
C ILE A 16 26.71 18.07 -11.32
N GLN A 17 27.21 17.61 -10.16
CA GLN A 17 26.43 17.48 -8.93
C GLN A 17 26.97 18.42 -7.86
N TYR A 18 26.06 19.10 -7.17
CA TYR A 18 26.36 19.97 -6.04
C TYR A 18 25.71 19.42 -4.78
N SER A 19 26.37 19.59 -3.64
CA SER A 19 25.84 19.25 -2.33
C SER A 19 26.29 20.28 -1.30
N LEU A 20 25.53 20.40 -0.21
CA LEU A 20 25.88 21.24 0.94
C LEU A 20 26.19 20.34 2.14
N SER A 21 27.14 20.76 2.98
CA SER A 21 27.48 20.03 4.20
C SER A 21 26.23 19.87 5.09
N PRO A 22 25.98 18.67 5.66
CA PRO A 22 24.85 18.45 6.57
C PRO A 22 24.83 19.40 7.78
N TRP A 23 26.00 19.83 8.26
CA TRP A 23 26.14 20.79 9.36
C TRP A 23 25.69 22.22 9.00
N LYS A 24 25.49 22.49 7.71
CA LYS A 24 24.94 23.75 7.19
C LYS A 24 23.47 23.62 6.77
N GLN A 25 22.84 22.47 7.03
CA GLN A 25 21.44 22.19 6.70
C GLN A 25 20.62 21.93 7.97
N ARG A 26 19.31 22.16 7.86
CA ARG A 26 18.34 21.76 8.89
C ARG A 26 17.84 20.35 8.57
N ALA A 27 18.17 19.37 9.41
CA ALA A 27 17.89 17.95 9.14
C ALA A 27 16.42 17.61 8.85
N PHE A 28 15.47 18.24 9.55
CA PHE A 28 14.03 17.97 9.40
C PHE A 28 13.26 19.14 8.75
N ALA A 29 13.94 20.03 8.03
CA ALA A 29 13.24 21.11 7.35
C ALA A 29 12.22 20.57 6.35
N GLY A 30 10.95 20.97 6.52
CA GLY A 30 9.87 20.62 5.60
C GLY A 30 9.36 19.18 5.71
N VAL A 31 9.79 18.37 6.68
CA VAL A 31 9.39 16.96 6.77
C VAL A 31 7.89 16.79 6.99
N LEU A 32 7.26 17.58 7.87
CA LEU A 32 5.82 17.49 8.12
C LEU A 32 5.00 17.93 6.89
N HIS A 33 5.29 19.11 6.35
CA HIS A 33 4.61 19.61 5.16
C HIS A 33 4.82 18.67 3.95
N GLY A 34 6.05 18.23 3.72
CA GLY A 34 6.41 17.30 2.66
C GLY A 34 5.74 15.94 2.84
N TYR A 35 5.67 15.39 4.05
CA TYR A 35 5.01 14.11 4.30
C TYR A 35 3.50 14.19 4.11
N LEU A 36 2.84 15.26 4.58
CA LEU A 36 1.40 15.40 4.43
C LEU A 36 0.98 15.43 2.95
N PHE A 37 1.64 16.25 2.13
CA PHE A 37 1.27 16.38 0.72
C PHE A 37 1.88 15.28 -0.17
N ASN A 38 3.17 14.97 -0.02
CA ASN A 38 3.82 13.96 -0.86
C ASN A 38 3.60 12.53 -0.35
N GLY A 39 3.40 12.35 0.95
CA GLY A 39 3.05 11.04 1.51
C GLY A 39 1.66 10.60 1.09
N TYR A 40 0.68 11.52 1.09
CA TYR A 40 -0.67 11.24 0.59
C TYR A 40 -0.64 10.83 -0.89
N THR A 41 0.03 11.59 -1.75
CA THR A 41 0.08 11.26 -3.19
C THR A 41 0.73 9.91 -3.46
N ARG A 42 1.78 9.56 -2.70
CA ARG A 42 2.43 8.24 -2.79
C ARG A 42 1.52 7.11 -2.32
N LEU A 43 0.79 7.31 -1.22
CA LEU A 43 -0.13 6.31 -0.68
C LEU A 43 -1.34 6.13 -1.59
N ALA A 44 -1.91 7.22 -2.10
CA ALA A 44 -3.04 7.20 -3.02
C ALA A 44 -2.69 6.48 -4.34
N ALA A 45 -1.48 6.69 -4.89
CA ALA A 45 -1.03 5.99 -6.09
C ALA A 45 -0.93 4.46 -5.91
N GLN A 46 -0.65 4.01 -4.68
CA GLN A 46 -0.55 2.59 -4.35
C GLN A 46 -1.85 1.99 -3.79
N ALA A 47 -2.80 2.84 -3.39
CA ALA A 47 -4.06 2.42 -2.79
C ALA A 47 -4.83 1.36 -3.59
N PRO A 48 -4.96 1.44 -4.92
CA PRO A 48 -5.67 0.42 -5.68
C PRO A 48 -5.10 -0.99 -5.51
N TYR A 49 -3.78 -1.12 -5.37
CA TYR A 49 -3.11 -2.41 -5.28
C TYR A 49 -3.32 -3.14 -3.96
N PHE A 50 -3.66 -2.44 -2.88
CA PHE A 50 -3.95 -3.06 -1.59
C PHE A 50 -5.41 -2.91 -1.15
N ALA A 51 -6.03 -1.76 -1.40
CA ALA A 51 -7.40 -1.49 -0.95
C ALA A 51 -8.41 -2.38 -1.67
N ILE A 52 -8.22 -2.64 -2.97
CA ILE A 52 -9.11 -3.51 -3.75
C ILE A 52 -9.04 -4.96 -3.26
N PRO A 53 -7.86 -5.63 -3.20
CA PRO A 53 -7.82 -7.02 -2.75
C PRO A 53 -8.22 -7.16 -1.27
N LEU A 54 -7.78 -6.25 -0.39
CA LEU A 54 -8.17 -6.31 1.03
C LEU A 54 -9.66 -6.05 1.23
N GLY A 55 -10.23 -5.07 0.53
CA GLY A 55 -11.65 -4.77 0.57
C GLY A 55 -12.49 -5.94 0.05
N THR A 56 -12.05 -6.58 -1.04
CA THR A 56 -12.72 -7.75 -1.62
C THR A 56 -12.67 -8.94 -0.67
N ALA A 57 -11.49 -9.25 -0.12
CA ALA A 57 -11.33 -10.34 0.85
C ALA A 57 -12.21 -10.12 2.09
N TYR A 58 -12.24 -8.89 2.61
CA TYR A 58 -13.07 -8.55 3.76
C TYR A 58 -14.58 -8.65 3.45
N ALA A 59 -15.01 -8.19 2.27
CA ALA A 59 -16.41 -8.31 1.85
C ALA A 59 -16.86 -9.77 1.75
N VAL A 60 -16.04 -10.63 1.15
CA VAL A 60 -16.30 -12.08 1.06
C VAL A 60 -16.37 -12.70 2.46
N TYR A 61 -15.44 -12.35 3.35
CA TYR A 61 -15.42 -12.83 4.73
C TYR A 61 -16.70 -12.46 5.50
N VAL A 62 -17.14 -11.20 5.41
CA VAL A 62 -18.35 -10.73 6.09
C VAL A 62 -19.60 -11.41 5.52
N TRP A 63 -19.68 -11.57 4.20
CA TRP A 63 -20.78 -12.28 3.56
C TRP A 63 -20.83 -13.75 3.99
N ALA A 64 -19.69 -14.45 3.98
CA ALA A 64 -19.61 -15.85 4.37
C ALA A 64 -20.05 -16.07 5.82
N ASN A 65 -19.58 -15.25 6.77
CA ASN A 65 -19.98 -15.37 8.17
C ASN A 65 -21.48 -15.10 8.40
N LYS A 66 -22.06 -14.11 7.71
CA LYS A 66 -23.49 -13.83 7.81
C LYS A 66 -24.33 -14.97 7.24
N THR A 67 -23.88 -15.52 6.12
CA THR A 67 -24.55 -16.64 5.45
C THR A 67 -24.49 -17.89 6.32
N ASP A 68 -23.31 -18.23 6.86
CA ASP A 68 -23.15 -19.36 7.78
C ASP A 68 -24.02 -19.22 9.03
N ALA A 69 -24.04 -18.04 9.66
CA ALA A 69 -24.88 -17.77 10.83
C ALA A 69 -26.38 -17.88 10.49
N TYR A 70 -26.81 -17.46 9.31
CA TYR A 70 -28.19 -17.61 8.85
C TYR A 70 -28.55 -19.08 8.61
N LEU A 71 -27.69 -19.82 7.91
CA LEU A 71 -27.90 -21.24 7.61
C LEU A 71 -28.03 -22.09 8.89
N ASN A 72 -27.22 -21.78 9.91
CA ASN A 72 -27.26 -22.43 11.21
C ASN A 72 -28.36 -21.86 12.16
N SER A 73 -29.17 -20.92 11.69
CA SER A 73 -30.28 -20.36 12.47
C SER A 73 -31.57 -21.18 12.26
N LYS A 74 -32.50 -21.10 13.22
CA LYS A 74 -33.82 -21.74 13.09
C LYS A 74 -34.56 -21.31 11.82
N ALA A 75 -34.48 -20.02 11.48
CA ALA A 75 -35.12 -19.46 10.30
C ALA A 75 -34.51 -20.02 9.01
N GLY A 76 -33.17 -20.14 8.96
CA GLY A 76 -32.45 -20.74 7.83
C GLY A 76 -32.78 -22.22 7.64
N HIS A 77 -32.84 -22.99 8.73
CA HIS A 77 -33.28 -24.39 8.66
C HIS A 77 -34.72 -24.51 8.15
N ILE A 78 -35.66 -23.69 8.61
CA ILE A 78 -37.06 -23.72 8.14
C ILE A 78 -37.14 -23.35 6.64
N ALA A 79 -36.41 -22.32 6.21
CA ALA A 79 -36.38 -21.90 4.81
C ALA A 79 -35.81 -23.00 3.89
N HIS A 80 -34.74 -23.68 4.30
CA HIS A 80 -34.15 -24.77 3.52
C HIS A 80 -34.94 -26.08 3.59
N HIS A 81 -35.65 -26.37 4.69
CA HIS A 81 -36.53 -27.54 4.79
C HIS A 81 -37.81 -27.42 3.94
N GLY A 82 -38.22 -26.20 3.55
CA GLY A 82 -39.38 -25.96 2.69
C GLY A 82 -39.10 -26.04 1.18
N GLU A 83 -37.85 -26.23 0.77
CA GLU A 83 -37.43 -26.35 -0.64
C GLU A 83 -37.30 -27.82 -1.10
N HIS A 84 -37.69 -28.78 -0.28
CA HIS A 84 -37.75 -30.22 -0.61
C HIS A 84 -39.18 -30.70 -0.87
#